data_AF-A0A9E1V8Y2-F1
#
_entry.id   AF-A0A9E1V8Y2-F1
#
_cell.length_a   1.000
_cell.length_b   1.000
_cell.length_c   1.000
_cell.angle_alpha   90.00
_cell.angle_beta   90.00
_cell.angle_gamma   90.00
#
_symmetry.space_group_name_H-M   'P 1'
#
loop_
_entity.id
_entity.type
_entity.pdbx_description
1 polymer ?
#
loop_
_entity_poly.entity_id
_entity_poly.type
_entity_poly.pdbx_seq_one_letter_code
_entity_poly.pdbx_strand_id
1 'polypeptide(L)'
;MRGGNAARNLSLARKPGKYGLGYKYAFRSRNVPPCDIEDLTSKLPAGSRLCGIDLGDKTVGLALSDAGLMVAGPLETLKRKKFTQTANELRALFEAHKVGGIVIGLPLNMDGTEGRRCQSTRQFIVNLIEFGIDLPVVYWDERLSTVPVE
;
A
#
# COMPACT_ATOMS: atom_id res chain seq x y z
N MET A 1 -47.20 0.30 -14.11
CA MET A 1 -46.40 -0.22 -15.23
C MET A 1 -44.95 -0.32 -14.78
N ARG A 2 -44.34 -1.50 -15.00
CA ARG A 2 -42.96 -1.83 -14.64
C ARG A 2 -42.00 -1.24 -15.68
N GLY A 3 -40.79 -0.89 -15.25
CA GLY A 3 -39.63 -0.71 -16.11
C GLY A 3 -38.46 -0.29 -15.23
N GLY A 4 -37.33 -0.99 -15.15
CA GLY A 4 -36.77 -2.03 -15.99
C GLY A 4 -35.26 -1.86 -15.85
N ASN A 5 -34.63 -2.79 -15.14
CA ASN A 5 -33.21 -2.83 -14.81
C ASN A 5 -32.36 -2.95 -16.09
N ALA A 6 -31.23 -2.23 -16.18
CA ALA A 6 -30.19 -2.52 -17.17
C ALA A 6 -28.80 -2.17 -16.61
N ALA A 7 -28.31 -3.06 -15.75
CA ALA A 7 -26.89 -3.23 -15.50
C ALA A 7 -26.14 -3.36 -16.84
N ARG A 8 -25.30 -2.38 -17.17
CA ARG A 8 -24.31 -2.53 -18.24
C ARG A 8 -23.03 -3.10 -17.64
N ASN A 9 -22.94 -4.42 -17.72
CA ASN A 9 -21.69 -5.19 -17.69
C ASN A 9 -20.77 -4.68 -18.81
N LEU A 10 -19.55 -4.28 -18.47
CA LEU A 10 -18.42 -4.34 -19.40
C LEU A 10 -17.30 -5.08 -18.69
N SER A 11 -17.12 -6.34 -19.09
CA SER A 11 -16.04 -7.20 -18.65
C SER A 11 -14.71 -6.70 -19.20
N LEU A 12 -13.74 -6.45 -18.34
CA LEU A 12 -12.33 -6.52 -18.70
C LEU A 12 -11.63 -7.36 -17.64
N ALA A 13 -11.60 -8.67 -17.90
CA ALA A 13 -10.69 -9.58 -17.24
C ALA A 13 -9.26 -9.14 -17.57
N ARG A 14 -8.62 -8.38 -16.67
CA ARG A 14 -7.17 -8.23 -16.71
C ARG A 14 -6.56 -9.55 -16.22
N LYS A 15 -5.55 -10.03 -16.92
CA LYS A 15 -4.77 -11.22 -16.53
C LYS A 15 -4.34 -11.05 -15.06
N PRO A 16 -4.35 -12.11 -14.24
CA PRO A 16 -3.81 -12.04 -12.89
C PRO A 16 -2.38 -11.51 -12.99
N GLY A 17 -2.05 -10.51 -12.16
CA GLY A 17 -0.65 -10.09 -11.99
C GLY A 17 0.20 -11.32 -11.64
N LYS A 18 1.50 -11.25 -11.93
CA LYS A 18 2.47 -12.36 -11.75
C LYS A 18 2.43 -13.02 -10.36
N TYR A 19 1.85 -12.35 -9.36
CA TYR A 19 1.66 -12.83 -7.98
C TYR A 19 0.40 -13.66 -7.74
N GLY A 20 -0.44 -13.93 -8.75
CA GLY A 20 -1.57 -14.87 -8.66
C GLY A 20 -2.71 -14.47 -7.71
N LEU A 21 -2.58 -13.35 -7.00
CA LEU A 21 -3.55 -12.85 -6.05
C LEU A 21 -4.44 -11.84 -6.78
N GLY A 22 -5.59 -12.30 -7.28
CA GLY A 22 -6.58 -11.44 -7.92
C GLY A 22 -7.27 -10.56 -6.88
N TYR A 23 -6.61 -9.50 -6.41
CA TYR A 23 -7.23 -8.53 -5.52
C TYR A 23 -8.17 -7.63 -6.34
N LYS A 24 -9.46 -7.98 -6.31
CA LYS A 24 -10.53 -7.16 -6.90
C LYS A 24 -10.79 -5.96 -5.99
N TYR A 25 -9.89 -4.99 -5.95
CA TYR A 25 -10.26 -3.66 -5.52
C TYR A 25 -11.30 -3.16 -6.53
N ALA A 26 -12.53 -2.92 -6.08
CA ALA A 26 -13.57 -2.35 -6.92
C ALA A 26 -13.10 -0.97 -7.41
N PHE A 27 -12.61 -0.94 -8.65
CA PHE A 27 -11.93 0.14 -9.38
C PHE A 27 -12.76 1.44 -9.56
N ARG A 28 -13.79 1.66 -8.75
CA ARG A 28 -14.72 2.79 -8.89
C ARG A 28 -14.49 3.94 -7.90
N SER A 29 -13.64 3.77 -6.89
CA SER A 29 -13.33 4.86 -5.98
C SER A 29 -11.85 5.18 -6.03
N ARG A 30 -11.51 6.46 -6.10
CA ARG A 30 -10.15 7.01 -5.89
C ARG A 30 -9.59 6.69 -4.48
N ASN A 31 -10.32 5.93 -3.67
CA ASN A 31 -9.91 5.39 -2.38
C ASN A 31 -9.66 3.89 -2.49
N VAL A 32 -8.41 3.48 -2.32
CA VAL A 32 -8.07 2.12 -1.90
C VAL A 32 -8.57 2.00 -0.46
N PRO A 33 -9.61 1.18 -0.16
CA PRO A 33 -10.04 0.99 1.21
C PRO A 33 -8.86 0.37 1.98
N PRO A 34 -8.48 0.91 3.16
CA PRO A 34 -7.50 0.23 4.00
C PRO A 34 -7.98 -1.20 4.23
N CYS A 35 -7.16 -2.20 3.91
CA CYS A 35 -7.36 -3.47 4.60
C CYS A 35 -6.98 -3.27 6.07
N ASP A 36 -7.65 -3.97 6.97
CA ASP A 36 -7.20 -4.04 8.36
C ASP A 36 -5.89 -4.84 8.44
N ILE A 37 -5.11 -4.66 9.50
CA ILE A 37 -3.85 -5.39 9.73
C ILE A 37 -4.10 -6.91 9.80
N GLU A 38 -5.21 -7.31 10.41
CA GLU A 38 -5.65 -8.71 10.51
C GLU A 38 -5.93 -9.29 9.11
N ASP A 39 -6.58 -8.49 8.29
CA ASP A 39 -6.87 -8.78 6.89
C ASP A 39 -5.60 -8.85 6.03
N LEU A 40 -4.57 -8.06 6.36
CA LEU A 40 -3.29 -8.09 5.67
C LEU A 40 -2.57 -9.42 5.94
N THR A 41 -2.42 -9.78 7.21
CA THR A 41 -1.68 -10.99 7.63
C THR A 41 -2.27 -12.27 7.05
N SER A 42 -3.61 -12.39 7.01
CA SER A 42 -4.30 -13.53 6.42
C SER A 42 -4.15 -13.64 4.89
N LYS A 43 -3.82 -12.53 4.20
CA LYS A 43 -3.65 -12.46 2.74
C LYS A 43 -2.20 -12.66 2.30
N LEU A 44 -1.24 -12.72 3.21
CA LEU A 44 0.17 -12.88 2.88
C LEU A 44 0.49 -14.32 2.45
N PRO A 45 1.27 -14.51 1.36
CA PRO A 45 1.86 -15.81 1.09
C PRO A 45 2.75 -16.29 2.24
N ALA A 46 2.81 -17.60 2.46
CA ALA A 46 3.64 -18.18 3.51
C ALA A 46 5.13 -17.82 3.31
N GLY A 47 5.78 -17.32 4.36
CA GLY A 47 7.18 -16.91 4.34
C GLY A 47 7.45 -15.57 3.61
N SER A 48 6.40 -14.83 3.23
CA SER A 48 6.53 -13.45 2.77
C SER A 48 6.76 -12.49 3.92
N ARG A 49 7.36 -11.33 3.59
CA ARG A 49 7.64 -10.24 4.54
C ARG A 49 6.74 -9.05 4.28
N LEU A 50 6.58 -8.20 5.29
CA LEU A 50 5.98 -6.89 5.14
C LEU A 50 7.05 -5.84 4.91
N CYS A 51 6.76 -4.88 4.03
CA CYS A 51 7.58 -3.68 3.87
C CYS A 51 6.85 -2.47 4.47
N GLY A 52 7.48 -1.84 5.44
CA GLY A 52 7.10 -0.52 5.93
C GLY A 52 7.62 0.55 4.98
N ILE A 53 6.76 1.49 4.58
CA ILE A 53 7.12 2.62 3.72
C ILE A 53 6.83 3.92 4.46
N ASP A 54 7.88 4.75 4.61
CA ASP A 54 7.78 6.15 5.00
C ASP A 54 7.97 7.04 3.77
N LEU A 55 6.91 7.72 3.36
CA LEU A 55 6.87 8.53 2.14
C LEU A 55 7.18 10.00 2.43
N GLY A 56 8.47 10.34 2.38
CA GLY A 56 8.93 11.72 2.44
C GLY A 56 8.88 12.47 1.10
N ASP A 57 9.06 13.79 1.16
CA ASP A 57 9.11 14.66 -0.02
C ASP A 57 10.35 14.41 -0.88
N LYS A 58 11.46 13.99 -0.27
CA LYS A 58 12.77 13.79 -0.93
C LYS A 58 13.24 12.34 -0.91
N THR A 59 12.68 11.52 -0.04
CA THR A 59 13.14 10.16 0.23
C THR A 59 11.96 9.21 0.43
N VAL A 60 12.22 7.92 0.23
CA VAL A 60 11.31 6.84 0.59
C VAL A 60 12.07 5.95 1.55
N GLY A 61 11.73 6.01 2.84
CA GLY A 61 12.29 5.13 3.86
C GLY A 61 11.63 3.76 3.78
N LEU A 62 12.41 2.70 3.83
CA LEU A 62 11.95 1.32 3.77
C LEU A 62 12.38 0.57 5.02
N ALA A 63 11.43 -0.11 5.64
CA ALA A 63 11.66 -1.10 6.68
C ALA A 63 11.15 -2.47 6.20
N LEU A 64 11.76 -3.55 6.67
CA LEU A 64 11.39 -4.91 6.29
C LEU A 64 11.16 -5.74 7.56
N SER A 65 10.04 -6.45 7.61
CA SER A 65 9.81 -7.44 8.65
C SER A 65 10.68 -8.68 8.46
N ASP A 66 10.88 -9.44 9.53
CA ASP A 66 11.30 -10.84 9.40
C ASP A 66 10.16 -11.69 8.81
N ALA A 67 10.46 -12.95 8.46
CA ALA A 67 9.47 -13.86 7.86
C ALA A 67 8.40 -14.34 8.86
N GLY A 68 8.66 -14.20 10.17
CA GLY A 68 7.68 -14.45 11.23
C GLY A 68 6.77 -13.25 11.51
N LEU A 69 7.01 -12.09 10.87
CA LEU A 69 6.27 -10.84 11.11
C LEU A 69 6.36 -10.34 12.56
N MET A 70 7.43 -10.70 13.28
CA MET A 70 7.63 -10.40 14.69
C MET A 70 8.44 -9.13 14.92
N VAL A 71 9.42 -8.88 14.05
CA VAL A 71 10.33 -7.73 14.16
C VAL A 71 10.49 -7.07 12.81
N ALA A 72 10.67 -5.74 12.80
CA ALA A 72 11.00 -4.98 11.60
C ALA A 72 12.28 -4.18 11.81
N GLY A 73 13.11 -4.12 10.77
CA GLY A 73 14.35 -3.35 10.77
C GLY A 73 14.46 -2.45 9.53
N PRO A 74 15.36 -1.46 9.55
CA PRO A 74 15.63 -0.63 8.38
C PRO A 74 16.13 -1.51 7.23
N LEU A 75 15.60 -1.28 6.03
CA LEU A 75 16.05 -1.94 4.80
C LEU A 75 16.92 -0.97 3.97
N GLU A 76 16.33 0.11 3.50
CA GLU A 76 16.99 1.08 2.63
C GLU A 76 16.27 2.43 2.69
N THR A 77 16.95 3.51 2.28
CA THR A 77 16.32 4.81 2.04
C THR A 77 16.58 5.23 0.60
N LEU A 78 15.53 5.19 -0.22
CA LEU A 78 15.63 5.59 -1.62
C LEU A 78 15.53 7.11 -1.75
N LYS A 79 16.34 7.70 -2.64
CA LYS A 79 16.12 9.09 -3.06
C LYS A 79 14.92 9.14 -4.00
N ARG A 80 13.96 10.02 -3.72
CA ARG A 80 12.76 10.16 -4.53
C ARG A 80 13.13 10.81 -5.87
N LYS A 81 12.84 10.11 -6.97
CA LYS A 81 13.05 10.57 -8.35
C LYS A 81 11.70 10.65 -9.08
N LYS A 82 11.72 10.56 -10.41
CA LYS A 82 10.50 10.31 -11.20
C LYS A 82 9.85 9.01 -10.72
N PHE A 83 8.51 9.02 -10.62
CA PHE A 83 7.74 7.89 -10.08
C PHE A 83 8.17 6.53 -10.64
N THR A 84 8.30 6.40 -11.97
CA THR A 84 8.69 5.15 -12.65
C THR A 84 10.05 4.62 -12.17
N GLN A 85 11.01 5.49 -11.87
CA GLN A 85 12.33 5.07 -11.39
C GLN A 85 12.22 4.52 -9.97
N THR A 86 11.56 5.27 -9.08
CA THR A 86 11.29 4.82 -7.71
C THR A 86 10.51 3.50 -7.70
N ALA A 87 9.49 3.35 -8.55
CA ALA A 87 8.67 2.14 -8.62
C ALA A 87 9.46 0.92 -9.13
N ASN A 88 10.43 1.11 -10.03
CA ASN A 88 11.34 0.04 -10.46
C ASN A 88 12.30 -0.38 -9.34
N GLU A 89 12.87 0.58 -8.61
CA GLU A 89 13.73 0.30 -7.45
C GLU A 89 12.94 -0.47 -6.37
N LEU A 90 11.72 -0.04 -6.07
CA LEU A 90 10.82 -0.75 -5.16
C LEU A 90 10.48 -2.16 -5.65
N ARG A 91 10.16 -2.34 -6.94
CA ARG A 91 9.90 -3.68 -7.50
C ARG A 91 11.08 -4.61 -7.29
N ALA A 92 12.29 -4.15 -7.58
CA ALA A 92 13.50 -4.96 -7.43
C ALA A 92 13.70 -5.38 -5.97
N LEU A 93 13.52 -4.47 -5.01
CA LEU A 93 13.59 -4.76 -3.58
C LEU A 93 12.49 -5.73 -3.13
N PHE A 94 11.25 -5.51 -3.57
CA PHE A 94 10.12 -6.36 -3.19
C PHE A 94 10.30 -7.79 -3.67
N GLU A 95 10.79 -7.97 -4.91
CA GLU A 95 11.13 -9.28 -5.47
C GLU A 95 12.29 -9.94 -4.70
N ALA A 96 13.38 -9.20 -4.47
CA ALA A 96 14.57 -9.71 -3.77
C ALA A 96 14.26 -10.17 -2.33
N HIS A 97 13.39 -9.45 -1.63
CA HIS A 97 13.08 -9.68 -0.23
C HIS A 97 11.81 -10.51 0.02
N LYS A 98 11.11 -10.93 -1.06
CA LYS A 98 9.82 -11.65 -1.00
C LYS A 98 8.76 -10.87 -0.23
N VAL A 99 8.64 -9.58 -0.51
CA VAL A 99 7.62 -8.72 0.10
C VAL A 99 6.25 -9.15 -0.40
N GLY A 100 5.36 -9.49 0.53
CA GLY A 100 3.99 -9.91 0.24
C GLY A 100 2.94 -8.85 0.59
N GLY A 101 3.32 -7.79 1.30
CA GLY A 101 2.40 -6.73 1.71
C GLY A 101 3.13 -5.47 2.14
N ILE A 102 2.40 -4.35 2.15
CA ILE A 102 2.93 -3.02 2.44
C ILE A 102 2.18 -2.44 3.64
N VAL A 103 2.93 -1.83 4.56
CA VAL A 103 2.41 -0.93 5.58
C VAL A 103 2.95 0.46 5.25
N ILE A 104 2.07 1.44 5.04
CA ILE A 104 2.49 2.80 4.69
C ILE A 104 1.91 3.81 5.67
N GLY A 105 2.76 4.72 6.12
CA GLY A 105 2.38 5.84 6.98
C GLY A 105 1.31 6.73 6.37
N LEU A 106 0.29 7.07 7.14
CA LEU A 106 -0.76 8.01 6.80
C LEU A 106 -0.72 9.17 7.81
N PRO A 107 -0.16 10.33 7.43
CA PRO A 107 0.03 11.47 8.33
C PRO A 107 -1.28 12.24 8.49
N LEU A 108 -2.21 11.67 9.25
CA LEU A 108 -3.47 12.32 9.61
C LEU A 108 -3.19 13.58 10.45
N ASN A 109 -4.06 14.58 10.32
CA ASN A 109 -4.03 15.74 11.20
C ASN A 109 -4.40 15.31 12.64
N MET A 110 -4.08 16.14 13.64
CA MET A 110 -4.32 15.80 15.05
C MET A 110 -5.81 15.55 15.36
N ASP A 111 -6.73 16.17 14.62
CA ASP A 111 -8.18 15.96 14.71
C ASP A 111 -8.68 14.72 13.93
N GLY A 112 -7.78 13.93 13.35
CA GLY A 112 -8.09 12.74 12.55
C GLY A 112 -8.47 13.05 11.10
N THR A 113 -8.48 14.32 10.68
CA THR A 113 -8.81 14.69 9.29
C THR A 113 -7.64 14.42 8.34
N GLU A 114 -7.95 14.19 7.06
CA GLU A 114 -6.91 13.98 6.03
C GLU A 114 -6.42 15.29 5.43
N GLY A 115 -5.09 15.45 5.35
CA GLY A 115 -4.44 16.57 4.66
C GLY A 115 -3.96 16.22 3.24
N ARG A 116 -3.26 17.17 2.61
CA ARG A 116 -2.62 16.97 1.28
C ARG A 116 -1.63 15.80 1.26
N ARG A 117 -0.96 15.54 2.39
CA ARG A 117 0.00 14.43 2.52
C ARG A 117 -0.72 13.08 2.45
N CYS A 118 -1.86 12.92 3.13
CA CYS A 118 -2.70 11.72 3.02
C CYS A 118 -3.09 11.42 1.57
N GLN A 119 -3.57 12.44 0.84
CA GLN A 119 -3.91 12.32 -0.57
C GLN A 119 -2.71 11.90 -1.43
N SER A 120 -1.53 12.48 -1.16
CA SER A 120 -0.29 12.13 -1.87
C SER A 120 0.16 10.69 -1.61
N THR A 121 0.02 10.21 -0.37
CA THR A 121 0.28 8.81 0.02
C THR A 121 -0.67 7.86 -0.70
N ARG A 122 -1.98 8.14 -0.69
CA ARG A 122 -2.99 7.34 -1.39
C ARG A 122 -2.72 7.27 -2.89
N GLN A 123 -2.43 8.42 -3.51
CA GLN A 123 -2.11 8.47 -4.93
C GLN A 123 -0.83 7.70 -5.27
N PHE A 124 0.17 7.73 -4.39
CA PHE A 124 1.39 6.94 -4.56
C PHE A 124 1.09 5.43 -4.62
N ILE A 125 0.25 4.92 -3.71
CA ILE A 125 -0.19 3.52 -3.71
C ILE A 125 -0.99 3.18 -4.97
N VAL A 126 -1.94 4.03 -5.38
CA VAL A 126 -2.69 3.83 -6.63
C VAL A 126 -1.75 3.70 -7.82
N ASN A 127 -0.76 4.60 -7.92
CA ASN A 127 0.21 4.56 -9.00
C ASN A 127 1.08 3.29 -8.97
N LEU A 128 1.43 2.77 -7.78
CA LEU A 128 2.18 1.50 -7.67
C LEU A 128 1.36 0.32 -8.19
N ILE A 129 0.08 0.26 -7.85
CA ILE A 129 -0.85 -0.77 -8.35
C ILE A 129 -0.97 -0.68 -9.86
N GLU A 130 -1.19 0.52 -10.41
CA GLU A 130 -1.26 0.74 -11.86
C GLU A 130 0.05 0.38 -12.58
N PHE A 131 1.19 0.56 -11.92
CA PHE A 131 2.50 0.16 -12.42
C PHE A 131 2.72 -1.37 -12.40
N GLY A 132 1.88 -2.12 -11.68
CA GLY A 132 1.94 -3.58 -11.56
C GLY A 132 2.55 -4.10 -10.25
N ILE A 133 2.62 -3.26 -9.22
CA ILE A 133 2.92 -3.68 -7.83
C ILE A 133 1.57 -3.73 -7.09
N ASP A 134 0.88 -4.86 -7.22
CA ASP A 134 -0.44 -5.11 -6.64
C ASP A 134 -0.30 -5.98 -5.39
N LEU A 135 0.29 -5.40 -4.34
CA LEU A 135 0.41 -6.01 -3.02
C LEU A 135 -0.68 -5.45 -2.10
N PRO A 136 -1.22 -6.23 -1.15
CA PRO A 136 -2.12 -5.71 -0.14
C PRO A 136 -1.44 -4.63 0.72
N VAL A 137 -2.19 -3.56 1.02
CA VAL A 137 -1.67 -2.34 1.67
C VAL A 137 -2.51 -1.93 2.87
N VAL A 138 -1.85 -1.75 4.01
CA VAL A 138 -2.42 -1.13 5.22
C VAL A 138 -1.90 0.29 5.34
N TYR A 139 -2.79 1.23 5.68
CA TYR A 139 -2.42 2.59 6.04
C TYR A 139 -2.27 2.66 7.57
N TRP A 140 -1.09 3.08 8.04
CA TRP A 140 -0.81 3.23 9.46
C TRP A 140 -1.01 4.68 9.90
N ASP A 141 -1.85 4.93 10.89
CA ASP A 141 -2.06 6.26 11.45
C ASP A 141 -0.81 6.73 12.22
N GLU A 142 -0.17 7.81 11.74
CA GLU A 142 1.08 8.33 12.30
C GLU A 142 0.88 9.45 13.33
N ARG A 143 -0.35 9.72 13.78
CA ARG A 143 -0.57 10.74 14.81
C ARG A 143 0.32 10.43 16.01
N LEU A 144 1.17 11.40 16.35
CA LEU A 144 1.99 11.36 17.57
C LEU A 144 1.03 11.16 18.74
N SER A 145 1.15 10.03 19.45
CA SER A 145 0.55 9.97 20.77
C SER A 145 1.22 11.07 21.57
N THR A 146 0.42 11.97 22.12
CA THR A 146 0.91 12.90 23.13
C THR A 146 1.26 12.03 24.34
N VAL A 147 2.49 11.54 24.38
CA VAL A 147 3.19 11.35 25.65
C VAL A 147 3.70 12.74 26.01
N PRO A 148 3.10 13.42 27.01
CA PRO A 148 3.82 14.50 27.64
C PRO A 148 5.15 13.89 28.11
N VAL A 149 6.25 14.44 27.62
CA VAL A 149 7.53 14.25 28.28
C VAL A 149 7.43 15.08 29.55
N GLU A 150 7.29 14.42 30.69
CA GLU A 150 7.43 15.02 32.03
C GLU A 150 8.89 14.90 32.49
#